data_AF-A0A1E5A860-F1
#
_entry.id   AF-A0A1E5A860-F1
#
_cell.length_a   1.000
_cell.length_b   1.000
_cell.length_c   1.000
_cell.angle_alpha   90.00
_cell.angle_beta   90.00
_cell.angle_gamma   90.00
#
_symmetry.space_group_name_H-M   'P 1'
#
loop_
_entity.id
_entity.type
_entity.pdbx_description
1 polymer ?
#
loop_
_entity_poly.entity_id
_entity_poly.type
_entity_poly.pdbx_seq_one_letter_code
_entity_poly.pdbx_strand_id
1 'polypeptide(L)'
;MKKISIYIIILCLGITSIMAQVGDREEYRKTRKEFYENLSKTQKAQLDYQKELRKEHKKSFRATFTEEQLSIMRNEDLSRKGKIKALKPTLSDAQKELRKSHKEIMKKEKNKFKTSLTNKQLVQFEYIEKKRSKKGGKKKRKRR
;
A
#
# COMPACT_ATOMS: atom_id res chain seq x y z
N MET A 1 -3.72 -35.99 36.86
CA MET A 1 -4.77 -35.01 36.48
C MET A 1 -4.29 -33.55 36.36
N LYS A 2 -3.30 -33.07 37.14
CA LYS A 2 -2.81 -31.67 37.08
C LYS A 2 -2.15 -31.24 35.75
N LYS A 3 -1.56 -32.17 34.97
CA LYS A 3 -0.89 -31.85 33.69
C LYS A 3 -1.84 -31.71 32.50
N ILE A 4 -3.02 -32.36 32.54
CA ILE A 4 -4.02 -32.28 31.46
C ILE A 4 -4.73 -30.92 31.47
N SER A 5 -4.96 -30.35 32.65
CA SER A 5 -5.56 -29.00 32.80
C SER A 5 -4.69 -27.87 32.22
N ILE A 6 -3.36 -28.05 32.15
CA ILE A 6 -2.43 -27.03 31.62
C ILE A 6 -2.50 -26.95 30.08
N TYR A 7 -2.69 -28.08 29.38
CA TYR A 7 -2.80 -28.09 27.92
C TYR A 7 -4.12 -27.48 27.40
N ILE A 8 -5.20 -27.59 28.17
CA ILE A 8 -6.51 -27.01 27.82
C ILE A 8 -6.48 -25.47 27.90
N ILE A 9 -5.74 -24.90 28.85
CA ILE A 9 -5.60 -23.44 29.00
C ILE A 9 -4.76 -22.83 27.87
N ILE A 10 -3.73 -23.53 27.38
CA ILE A 10 -2.88 -23.07 26.26
C ILE A 10 -3.63 -23.13 24.92
N LEU A 11 -4.55 -24.09 24.74
CA LEU A 11 -5.37 -24.20 23.52
C LEU A 11 -6.38 -23.03 23.40
N CYS A 12 -6.94 -22.56 24.52
CA CYS A 12 -7.93 -21.48 24.54
C CYS A 12 -7.34 -20.09 24.21
N LEU A 13 -6.05 -19.84 24.50
CA LEU A 13 -5.39 -18.56 24.20
C LEU A 13 -5.09 -18.37 22.69
N GLY A 14 -5.01 -19.45 21.93
CA GLY A 14 -4.80 -19.40 20.47
C GLY A 14 -6.03 -18.94 19.69
N ILE A 15 -7.24 -19.23 20.17
CA ILE A 15 -8.50 -19.00 19.43
C ILE A 15 -8.93 -17.53 19.50
N THR A 16 -8.73 -16.85 20.63
CA THR A 16 -9.10 -15.43 20.81
C THR A 16 -8.33 -14.50 19.88
N SER A 17 -7.06 -14.82 19.62
CA SER A 17 -6.20 -14.02 18.74
C SER A 17 -6.54 -14.17 17.25
N ILE A 18 -7.22 -15.24 16.84
CA ILE A 18 -7.72 -15.42 15.48
C ILE A 18 -9.00 -14.59 15.26
N MET A 19 -9.96 -14.66 16.19
CA MET A 19 -11.23 -13.93 16.10
C MET A 19 -11.01 -12.41 16.05
N ALA A 20 -10.08 -11.87 16.85
CA ALA A 20 -9.72 -10.46 16.83
C ALA A 20 -9.11 -9.99 15.49
N GLN A 21 -8.38 -10.86 14.77
CA GLN A 21 -7.79 -10.52 13.47
C GLN A 21 -8.79 -10.58 12.32
N VAL A 22 -9.83 -11.40 12.44
CA VAL A 22 -10.92 -11.49 11.46
C VAL A 22 -11.80 -10.24 11.56
N GLY A 23 -12.22 -9.86 12.77
CA GLY A 23 -13.00 -8.64 13.01
C GLY A 23 -12.31 -7.37 12.49
N ASP A 24 -11.01 -7.19 12.78
CA ASP A 24 -10.23 -6.03 12.30
C ASP A 24 -10.14 -5.96 10.77
N ARG A 25 -10.18 -7.12 10.10
CA ARG A 25 -10.06 -7.19 8.64
C ARG A 25 -11.39 -6.89 7.95
N GLU A 26 -12.48 -7.32 8.57
CA GLU A 26 -13.84 -7.05 8.10
C GLU A 26 -14.19 -5.57 8.29
N GLU A 27 -13.93 -5.00 9.47
CA GLU A 27 -14.11 -3.58 9.74
C GLU A 27 -13.32 -2.73 8.73
N TYR A 28 -12.05 -3.07 8.47
CA TYR A 28 -11.24 -2.40 7.45
C TYR A 28 -11.87 -2.44 6.05
N ARG A 29 -12.46 -3.58 5.66
CA ARG A 29 -13.10 -3.72 4.35
C ARG A 29 -14.38 -2.88 4.28
N LYS A 30 -15.20 -2.93 5.33
CA LYS A 30 -16.44 -2.17 5.45
C LYS A 30 -16.18 -0.67 5.39
N THR A 31 -15.34 -0.14 6.29
CA THR A 31 -14.98 1.29 6.33
C THR A 31 -14.38 1.76 5.01
N ARG A 32 -13.56 0.91 4.36
CA ARG A 32 -13.00 1.24 3.04
C ARG A 32 -14.08 1.33 1.97
N LYS A 33 -15.04 0.39 1.93
CA LYS A 33 -16.14 0.38 0.97
C LYS A 33 -17.00 1.63 1.14
N GLU A 34 -17.47 1.86 2.36
CA GLU A 34 -18.29 3.03 2.72
C GLU A 34 -17.59 4.35 2.39
N PHE A 35 -16.29 4.47 2.66
CA PHE A 35 -15.52 5.66 2.33
C PHE A 35 -15.61 5.99 0.83
N TYR A 36 -15.38 5.01 -0.06
CA TYR A 36 -15.38 5.24 -1.51
C TYR A 36 -16.79 5.47 -2.08
N GLU A 37 -17.80 4.79 -1.54
CA GLU A 37 -19.19 4.99 -1.96
C GLU A 37 -19.65 6.42 -1.67
N ASN A 38 -19.31 6.93 -0.49
CA ASN A 38 -19.68 8.26 0.01
C ASN A 38 -18.82 9.41 -0.54
N LEU A 39 -17.91 9.17 -1.49
CA LEU A 39 -17.19 10.27 -2.15
C LEU A 39 -18.09 10.99 -3.15
N SER A 40 -17.97 12.31 -3.21
CA SER A 40 -18.61 13.13 -4.24
C SER A 40 -18.04 12.81 -5.63
N LYS A 41 -18.75 13.25 -6.69
CA LYS A 41 -18.25 13.13 -8.07
C LYS A 41 -16.88 13.81 -8.25
N THR A 42 -16.69 14.99 -7.66
CA THR A 42 -15.43 15.74 -7.73
C THR A 42 -14.29 15.04 -7.00
N GLN A 43 -14.54 14.48 -5.82
CA GLN A 43 -13.56 13.69 -5.06
C GLN A 43 -13.18 12.40 -5.80
N LYS A 44 -14.14 11.73 -6.45
CA LYS A 44 -13.88 10.56 -7.30
C LYS A 44 -13.00 10.93 -8.50
N ALA A 45 -13.30 12.04 -9.18
CA ALA A 45 -12.50 12.55 -10.29
C ALA A 45 -11.04 12.86 -9.88
N GLN A 46 -10.81 13.42 -8.70
CA GLN A 46 -9.46 13.62 -8.16
C GLN A 46 -8.69 12.30 -7.97
N LEU A 47 -9.38 11.25 -7.52
CA LEU A 47 -8.75 9.92 -7.38
C LEU A 47 -8.41 9.29 -8.74
N ASP A 48 -9.26 9.48 -9.74
CA ASP A 48 -9.02 8.99 -11.09
C ASP A 48 -7.87 9.76 -11.77
N TYR A 49 -7.83 11.08 -11.61
CA TYR A 49 -6.69 11.88 -12.03
C TYR A 49 -5.37 11.39 -11.41
N GLN A 50 -5.36 11.12 -10.10
CA GLN A 50 -4.20 10.51 -9.45
C GLN A 50 -3.83 9.12 -9.99
N LYS A 51 -4.78 8.33 -10.51
CA LYS A 51 -4.48 7.04 -11.15
C LYS A 51 -3.81 7.27 -12.50
N GLU A 52 -4.32 8.21 -13.30
CA GLU A 52 -3.73 8.56 -14.59
C GLU A 52 -2.31 9.10 -14.43
N LEU A 53 -2.07 10.01 -13.48
CA LEU A 53 -0.71 10.49 -13.17
C LEU A 53 0.27 9.35 -12.87
N ARG A 54 -0.16 8.29 -12.18
CA ARG A 54 0.69 7.12 -11.91
C ARG A 54 0.93 6.28 -13.16
N LYS A 55 -0.04 6.17 -14.06
CA LYS A 55 0.10 5.44 -15.32
C LYS A 55 1.05 6.17 -16.26
N GLU A 56 0.88 7.48 -16.41
CA GLU A 56 1.75 8.36 -17.20
C GLU A 56 3.18 8.32 -16.67
N HIS A 57 3.36 8.49 -15.35
CA HIS A 57 4.69 8.37 -14.74
C HIS A 57 5.32 6.99 -14.98
N LYS A 58 4.54 5.91 -14.86
CA LYS A 58 5.06 4.57 -15.15
C LYS A 58 5.49 4.44 -16.62
N LYS A 59 4.73 5.02 -17.57
CA LYS A 59 5.06 5.01 -19.00
C LYS A 59 6.32 5.82 -19.26
N SER A 60 6.38 7.06 -18.79
CA SER A 60 7.54 7.93 -18.98
C SER A 60 8.80 7.37 -18.31
N PHE A 61 8.69 6.88 -17.08
CA PHE A 61 9.81 6.27 -16.38
C PHE A 61 10.31 5.02 -17.11
N ARG A 62 9.42 4.14 -17.61
CA ARG A 62 9.82 2.97 -18.40
C ARG A 62 10.47 3.33 -19.74
N ALA A 63 10.04 4.41 -20.38
CA ALA A 63 10.64 4.88 -21.62
C ALA A 63 12.11 5.30 -21.45
N THR A 64 12.52 5.63 -20.22
CA THR A 64 13.93 5.95 -19.91
C THR A 64 14.80 4.70 -19.64
N PHE A 65 14.25 3.49 -19.72
CA PHE A 65 15.01 2.30 -19.34
C PHE A 65 16.11 1.96 -20.34
N THR A 66 17.29 1.64 -19.83
CA THR A 66 18.38 1.07 -20.62
C THR A 66 18.15 -0.42 -20.88
N GLU A 67 18.90 -1.02 -21.81
CA GLU A 67 18.82 -2.47 -22.07
C GLU A 67 19.12 -3.32 -20.83
N GLU A 68 20.09 -2.92 -20.01
CA GLU A 68 20.36 -3.56 -18.71
C GLU A 68 19.14 -3.52 -17.78
N GLN A 69 18.44 -2.38 -17.72
CA GLN A 69 17.25 -2.23 -16.90
C GLN A 69 16.07 -3.03 -17.45
N LEU A 70 15.94 -3.11 -18.78
CA LEU A 70 14.92 -3.92 -19.45
C LEU A 70 15.16 -5.42 -19.23
N SER A 71 16.40 -5.89 -19.24
CA SER A 71 16.73 -7.29 -18.95
C SER A 71 16.34 -7.68 -17.52
N ILE A 72 16.61 -6.83 -16.53
CA ILE A 72 16.13 -7.00 -15.15
C ILE A 72 14.60 -7.10 -15.09
N MET A 73 13.88 -6.34 -15.92
CA MET A 73 12.41 -6.38 -15.98
C MET A 73 11.85 -7.65 -16.62
N ARG A 74 12.57 -8.23 -17.59
CA ARG A 74 12.18 -9.47 -18.28
C ARG A 74 12.52 -10.73 -17.50
N ASN A 75 13.58 -10.71 -16.69
CA ASN A 75 14.04 -11.86 -15.89
C ASN A 75 12.90 -12.53 -15.10
N GLU A 76 12.58 -13.80 -15.37
CA GLU A 76 11.44 -14.50 -14.75
C GLU A 76 11.76 -15.08 -13.37
N ASP A 77 13.04 -15.34 -13.09
CA ASP A 77 13.54 -15.83 -11.80
C ASP A 77 13.36 -14.79 -10.68
N LEU A 78 13.34 -13.50 -11.05
CA LEU A 78 13.14 -12.41 -10.11
C LEU A 78 11.65 -12.18 -9.84
N SER A 79 11.27 -12.35 -8.57
CA SER A 79 9.98 -11.83 -8.08
C SER A 79 9.87 -10.32 -8.33
N ARG A 80 8.65 -9.77 -8.39
CA ARG A 80 8.41 -8.33 -8.55
C ARG A 80 9.21 -7.46 -7.57
N LYS A 81 9.43 -7.92 -6.34
CA LYS A 81 10.27 -7.21 -5.36
C LYS A 81 11.76 -7.34 -5.67
N GLY A 82 12.19 -8.51 -6.12
CA GLY A 82 13.56 -8.76 -6.59
C GLY A 82 13.91 -7.84 -7.75
N LYS A 83 13.05 -7.78 -8.77
CA LYS A 83 13.13 -6.84 -9.90
C LYS A 83 13.33 -5.39 -9.45
N ILE A 84 12.52 -4.91 -8.49
CA ILE A 84 12.66 -3.54 -7.96
C ILE A 84 13.98 -3.34 -7.21
N LYS A 85 14.44 -4.35 -6.46
CA LYS A 85 15.70 -4.30 -5.72
C LYS A 85 16.90 -4.25 -6.67
N ALA A 86 16.89 -5.09 -7.71
CA ALA A 86 17.92 -5.14 -8.75
C ALA A 86 17.92 -3.88 -9.63
N LEU A 87 16.75 -3.32 -9.96
CA LEU A 87 16.63 -2.09 -10.74
C LEU A 87 17.09 -0.84 -9.97
N LYS A 88 17.03 -0.83 -8.64
CA LYS A 88 17.32 0.36 -7.84
C LYS A 88 18.77 0.88 -7.99
N PRO A 89 19.84 0.05 -7.91
CA PRO A 89 21.21 0.53 -8.09
C PRO A 89 21.50 1.00 -9.51
N THR A 90 20.81 0.47 -10.52
CA THR A 90 21.05 0.80 -11.93
C THR A 90 20.44 2.12 -12.37
N LEU A 91 19.70 2.83 -11.50
CA LEU A 91 19.01 4.07 -11.88
C LEU A 91 19.98 5.23 -12.09
N SER A 92 19.83 5.92 -13.22
CA SER A 92 20.54 7.17 -13.48
C SER A 92 20.02 8.32 -12.61
N ASP A 93 20.76 9.42 -12.53
CA ASP A 93 20.35 10.57 -11.74
C ASP A 93 19.10 11.25 -12.31
N ALA A 94 18.97 11.33 -13.64
CA ALA A 94 17.74 11.78 -14.30
C ALA A 94 16.52 10.91 -13.91
N GLN A 95 16.69 9.58 -13.86
CA GLN A 95 15.64 8.66 -13.42
C GLN A 95 15.30 8.82 -11.93
N LYS A 96 16.30 9.03 -11.07
CA LYS A 96 16.07 9.31 -9.64
C LYS A 96 15.29 10.61 -9.46
N GLU A 97 15.64 11.65 -10.21
CA GLU A 97 14.96 12.94 -10.13
C GLU A 97 13.52 12.85 -10.66
N LEU A 98 13.28 12.11 -11.75
CA LEU A 98 11.92 11.86 -12.25
C LEU A 98 11.04 11.16 -11.19
N ARG A 99 11.61 10.24 -10.39
CA ARG A 99 10.90 9.60 -9.28
C ARG A 99 10.63 10.58 -8.12
N LYS A 100 11.58 11.46 -7.82
CA LYS A 100 11.45 12.46 -6.75
C LYS A 100 10.40 13.50 -7.11
N SER A 101 10.46 14.06 -8.32
CA SER A 101 9.46 14.99 -8.85
C SER A 101 8.06 14.38 -8.80
N HIS A 102 7.88 13.16 -9.31
CA HIS A 102 6.57 12.50 -9.25
C HIS A 102 6.09 12.24 -7.82
N LYS A 103 6.99 11.91 -6.88
CA LYS A 103 6.64 11.75 -5.47
C LYS A 103 6.08 13.06 -4.89
N GLU A 104 6.69 14.21 -5.20
CA GLU A 104 6.20 15.51 -4.74
C GLU A 104 4.87 15.89 -5.39
N ILE A 105 4.68 15.62 -6.68
CA ILE A 105 3.38 15.79 -7.36
C ILE A 105 2.31 14.97 -6.64
N MET A 106 2.56 13.69 -6.41
CA MET A 106 1.60 12.80 -5.73
C MET A 106 1.32 13.24 -4.29
N LYS A 107 2.30 13.83 -3.60
CA LYS A 107 2.11 14.41 -2.26
C LYS A 107 1.18 15.62 -2.30
N LYS A 108 1.39 16.53 -3.26
CA LYS A 108 0.51 17.69 -3.48
C LYS A 108 -0.91 17.26 -3.80
N GLU A 109 -1.09 16.34 -4.74
CA GLU A 109 -2.42 15.83 -5.11
C GLU A 109 -3.12 15.09 -3.97
N LYS A 110 -2.36 14.34 -3.16
CA LYS A 110 -2.90 13.71 -1.94
C LYS A 110 -3.37 14.76 -0.93
N ASN A 111 -2.63 15.85 -0.75
CA ASN A 111 -3.03 16.93 0.15
C ASN A 111 -4.28 17.63 -0.36
N LYS A 112 -4.36 17.96 -1.66
CA LYS A 112 -5.58 18.51 -2.28
C LYS A 112 -6.80 17.60 -2.08
N PHE A 113 -6.61 16.30 -2.24
CA PHE A 113 -7.69 15.34 -1.99
C PHE A 113 -8.10 15.37 -0.51
N LYS A 114 -7.14 15.34 0.44
CA LYS A 114 -7.44 15.42 1.88
C LYS A 114 -8.21 16.68 2.26
N THR A 115 -7.82 17.84 1.73
CA THR A 115 -8.52 19.12 2.01
C THR A 115 -9.91 19.16 1.41
N SER A 116 -10.22 18.34 0.41
CA SER A 116 -11.56 18.24 -0.17
C SER A 116 -12.50 17.34 0.64
N LEU A 117 -12.00 16.57 1.62
CA LEU A 117 -12.81 15.65 2.41
C LEU A 117 -13.56 16.37 3.52
N THR A 118 -14.77 15.91 3.80
CA THR A 118 -15.47 16.30 5.03
C THR A 118 -14.78 15.68 6.24
N ASN A 119 -15.02 16.22 7.45
CA ASN A 119 -14.45 15.67 8.69
C ASN A 119 -14.71 14.16 8.85
N LYS A 120 -15.94 13.72 8.56
CA LYS A 120 -16.31 12.29 8.62
C LYS A 120 -15.50 11.44 7.62
N GLN A 121 -15.37 11.91 6.38
CA GLN A 121 -14.58 11.24 5.35
C GLN A 121 -13.08 11.24 5.71
N LEU A 122 -12.55 12.31 6.31
CA LEU A 122 -11.16 12.43 6.69
C LEU A 122 -10.79 11.41 7.78
N VAL A 123 -11.62 11.24 8.81
CA VAL A 123 -11.41 10.21 9.85
C VAL A 123 -11.37 8.81 9.23
N GLN A 124 -12.31 8.50 8.34
CA GLN A 124 -12.32 7.21 7.62
C GLN A 124 -11.05 7.04 6.76
N PHE A 125 -10.63 8.09 6.06
CA PHE A 125 -9.42 8.07 5.24
C PHE A 125 -8.17 7.79 6.08
N GLU A 126 -8.01 8.45 7.22
CA GLU A 126 -6.86 8.26 8.12
C GLU A 126 -6.82 6.86 8.74
N TYR A 127 -7.99 6.32 9.14
CA TYR A 127 -8.11 4.94 9.57
C TYR A 127 -7.62 3.97 8.47
N ILE A 128 -8.08 4.19 7.22
CA ILE A 128 -7.67 3.39 6.07
C ILE A 128 -6.15 3.47 5.84
N GLU A 129 -5.55 4.67 5.93
CA GLU A 129 -4.09 4.87 5.78
C GLU A 129 -3.29 4.14 6.87
N LYS A 130 -3.70 4.30 8.13
CA LYS A 130 -3.04 3.67 9.30
C LYS A 130 -3.09 2.15 9.22
N LYS A 131 -4.19 1.57 8.76
CA LYS A 131 -4.30 0.11 8.59
C LYS A 131 -3.47 -0.40 7.41
N ARG A 132 -3.33 0.38 6.33
CA ARG A 132 -2.44 0.04 5.19
C ARG A 132 -0.97 0.02 5.61
N SER A 133 -0.51 0.99 6.40
CA SER A 133 0.90 1.05 6.85
C SER A 133 1.25 -0.12 7.78
N LYS A 134 0.36 -0.51 8.70
CA LYS A 134 0.53 -1.67 9.59
C LYS A 134 0.70 -2.99 8.84
N LYS A 135 -0.06 -3.21 7.75
CA LYS A 135 0.12 -4.40 6.88
C LYS A 135 1.48 -4.42 6.18
N GLY A 136 1.98 -3.25 5.76
CA GLY A 136 3.32 -3.11 5.18
C GLY A 136 4.45 -3.43 6.17
N GLY A 137 4.32 -2.99 7.43
CA GLY A 137 5.27 -3.24 8.50
C GLY A 137 5.33 -4.71 8.94
N LYS A 138 4.17 -5.37 9.12
CA LYS A 138 4.12 -6.80 9.47
C LYS A 138 4.75 -7.70 8.40
N LYS A 139 4.61 -7.36 7.11
CA LYS A 139 5.22 -8.09 5.99
C LYS A 139 6.74 -7.89 5.89
N LYS A 140 7.30 -6.83 6.49
CA LYS A 140 8.75 -6.60 6.62
C LYS A 140 9.36 -7.37 7.81
N ARG A 141 8.66 -7.49 8.94
CA ARG A 141 9.16 -8.21 10.13
C ARG A 141 9.19 -9.73 9.98
N LYS A 142 8.24 -10.35 9.25
CA LYS A 142 8.22 -11.81 9.00
C LYS A 142 9.27 -12.33 8.00
N ARG A 143 10.16 -11.47 7.50
CA ARG A 143 11.13 -11.78 6.42
C ARG A 143 12.54 -11.25 6.72
N ARG A 144 12.76 -10.82 7.94
CA ARG A 144 14.08 -10.63 8.56
C ARG A 144 14.25 -11.81 9.50
#